data_AF-A0A7S1SXL3-F1
#
_entry.id   AF-A0A7S1SXL3-F1
#
_cell.length_a   1.000
_cell.length_b   1.000
_cell.length_c   1.000
_cell.angle_alpha   90.00
_cell.angle_beta   90.00
_cell.angle_gamma   90.00
#
_symmetry.space_group_name_H-M   'P 1'
#
loop_
_entity.id
_entity.type
_entity.pdbx_description
1 polymer ?
#
loop_
_entity_poly.entity_id
_entity_poly.type
_entity_poly.pdbx_seq_one_letter_code
_entity_poly.pdbx_strand_id
1 'polypeptide(L)'
;DLRDWMYLQRYLQSLNLLPHDRARLFQQVDLNLEQDEERMSAERWEQHYSDLLAFRQEHGHCSVPLGWHSNPSLPIWLRQQLVRMKAGSLPQEQREQLVEIGLLDGR
;
A
#
# COMPACT_ATOMS: atom_id res chain seq x y z
N ASP A 1 0.50 13.04 -14.64
CA ASP A 1 -0.40 12.34 -13.71
C ASP A 1 -0.77 13.30 -12.57
N LEU A 2 -1.94 13.15 -11.92
CA LEU A 2 -2.33 14.01 -10.77
C LEU A 2 -1.30 13.88 -9.63
N ARG A 3 -0.69 12.70 -9.53
CA ARG A 3 0.39 12.38 -8.61
C ARG A 3 1.65 13.22 -8.87
N ASP A 4 2.09 13.36 -10.12
CA ASP A 4 3.27 14.16 -10.49
C ASP A 4 3.08 15.64 -10.14
N TRP A 5 1.86 16.14 -10.34
CA TRP A 5 1.51 17.52 -10.04
C TRP A 5 1.53 17.81 -8.53
N MET A 6 1.08 16.87 -7.70
CA MET A 6 1.14 16.99 -6.23
C MET A 6 2.59 17.01 -5.71
N TYR A 7 3.46 16.15 -6.26
CA TYR A 7 4.89 16.17 -5.93
C TYR A 7 5.54 17.50 -6.32
N LEU A 8 5.22 18.01 -7.52
CA LEU A 8 5.70 19.29 -8.01
C LEU A 8 5.19 20.46 -7.14
N GLN A 9 3.95 20.37 -6.65
CA GLN A 9 3.36 21.40 -5.78
C GLN A 9 4.08 21.48 -4.43
N ARG A 10 4.31 20.35 -3.74
CA ARG A 10 5.04 20.33 -2.45
C ARG A 10 6.47 20.85 -2.61
N TYR A 11 7.12 20.52 -3.73
CA TYR A 11 8.42 21.06 -4.10
C TYR A 11 8.39 22.59 -4.33
N LEU A 12 7.43 23.10 -5.10
CA LEU A 12 7.27 24.54 -5.36
C LEU A 12 6.84 25.33 -4.11
N GLN A 13 6.09 24.72 -3.20
CA GLN A 13 5.77 25.27 -1.87
C GLN A 13 7.04 25.42 -1.02
N SER A 14 7.91 24.40 -1.01
CA SER A 14 9.21 24.47 -0.31
C SER A 14 10.15 25.53 -0.88
N LEU A 15 9.91 25.96 -2.13
CA LEU A 15 10.66 27.01 -2.81
C LEU A 15 10.04 28.41 -2.70
N ASN A 16 8.94 28.60 -1.97
CA ASN A 16 8.23 29.88 -1.80
C ASN A 16 7.81 30.56 -3.13
N LEU A 17 7.56 29.79 -4.20
CA LEU A 17 7.30 30.30 -5.55
C LEU A 17 5.81 30.38 -5.94
N LEU A 18 4.87 30.28 -4.98
CA LEU A 18 3.44 30.27 -5.29
C LEU A 18 2.80 31.66 -5.09
N PRO A 19 2.23 32.27 -6.14
CA PRO A 19 1.46 33.51 -6.03
C PRO A 19 0.23 33.32 -5.14
N HIS A 20 -0.01 34.31 -4.29
CA HIS A 20 -1.03 34.34 -3.22
C HIS A 20 -2.46 33.97 -3.63
N ASP A 21 -2.82 34.09 -4.92
CA ASP A 21 -4.19 33.85 -5.38
C ASP A 21 -4.56 32.38 -5.63
N ARG A 22 -3.58 31.48 -5.81
CA ARG A 22 -3.88 30.03 -5.87
C ARG A 22 -4.14 29.41 -4.49
N ALA A 23 -3.66 30.03 -3.41
CA ALA A 23 -3.78 29.49 -2.07
C ALA A 23 -5.22 29.51 -1.50
N ARG A 24 -6.08 30.43 -1.97
CA ARG A 24 -7.44 30.59 -1.44
C ARG A 24 -8.45 29.56 -1.93
N LEU A 25 -8.27 29.00 -3.14
CA LEU A 25 -9.19 28.00 -3.68
C LEU A 25 -8.95 26.58 -3.13
N PHE A 26 -7.76 26.32 -2.59
CA PHE A 26 -7.36 24.97 -2.17
C PHE A 26 -7.39 24.74 -0.66
N GLN A 27 -7.50 25.78 0.17
CA GLN A 27 -7.60 25.63 1.64
C GLN A 27 -8.79 24.78 2.12
N GLN A 28 -9.79 24.55 1.25
CA GLN A 28 -10.94 23.66 1.50
C GLN A 28 -10.72 22.22 1.00
N VAL A 29 -9.71 21.98 0.18
CA VAL A 29 -9.34 20.67 -0.38
C VAL A 29 -8.05 20.12 0.28
N ASP A 30 -7.35 20.95 1.06
CA ASP A 30 -6.02 20.69 1.66
C ASP A 30 -6.01 19.87 2.96
N LEU A 31 -7.10 19.18 3.34
CA LEU A 31 -7.19 18.56 4.68
C LEU A 31 -7.26 17.03 4.74
N ASN A 32 -7.22 16.31 3.62
CA ASN A 32 -7.30 14.85 3.67
C ASN A 32 -6.13 14.11 3.01
N LEU A 33 -5.14 14.78 2.42
CA LEU A 33 -4.13 14.08 1.61
C LEU A 33 -3.24 13.11 2.40
N GLU A 34 -2.91 13.39 3.66
CA GLU A 34 -2.16 12.44 4.50
C GLU A 34 -3.02 11.22 4.89
N GLN A 35 -4.28 11.46 5.23
CA GLN A 35 -5.25 10.40 5.52
C GLN A 35 -5.61 9.60 4.26
N ASP A 36 -5.67 10.25 3.10
CA ASP A 36 -5.91 9.62 1.81
C ASP A 36 -4.70 8.79 1.38
N GLU A 37 -3.45 9.21 1.66
CA GLU A 37 -2.26 8.39 1.41
C GLU A 37 -2.24 7.12 2.27
N GLU A 38 -2.58 7.23 3.56
CA GLU A 38 -2.73 6.07 4.45
C GLU A 38 -3.89 5.15 4.04
N ARG A 39 -5.05 5.72 3.71
CA ARG A 39 -6.22 4.98 3.22
C ARG A 39 -5.91 4.24 1.92
N MET A 40 -5.28 4.90 0.95
CA MET A 40 -4.90 4.28 -0.33
C MET A 40 -3.84 3.18 -0.14
N SER A 41 -2.98 3.30 0.87
CA SER A 41 -2.03 2.25 1.25
C SER A 41 -2.73 1.04 1.89
N ALA A 42 -3.69 1.30 2.79
CA ALA A 42 -4.52 0.28 3.43
C ALA A 42 -5.39 -0.47 2.41
N GLU A 43 -6.07 0.24 1.50
CA GLU A 43 -6.89 -0.35 0.44
C GLU A 43 -6.09 -1.29 -0.45
N ARG A 44 -4.86 -0.90 -0.84
CA ARG A 44 -3.97 -1.78 -1.61
C ARG A 44 -3.56 -3.02 -0.82
N TRP A 45 -3.32 -2.87 0.47
CA TRP A 45 -2.97 -3.98 1.34
C TRP A 45 -4.15 -4.96 1.45
N GLU A 46 -5.35 -4.45 1.72
CA GLU A 46 -6.58 -5.25 1.79
C GLU A 46 -6.89 -5.97 0.48
N GLN A 47 -6.69 -5.29 -0.66
CA GLN A 47 -6.89 -5.90 -1.97
C GLN A 47 -5.96 -7.10 -2.17
N HIS A 48 -4.66 -6.95 -1.88
CA HIS A 48 -3.70 -8.05 -1.97
C HIS A 48 -4.01 -9.18 -0.98
N TYR A 49 -4.45 -8.84 0.23
CA TYR A 49 -4.86 -9.84 1.22
C TYR A 49 -6.10 -10.63 0.77
N SER A 50 -7.10 -9.94 0.21
CA SER A 50 -8.29 -10.56 -0.37
C SER A 50 -7.94 -11.50 -1.53
N ASP A 51 -7.06 -11.08 -2.43
CA ASP A 51 -6.60 -11.92 -3.54
C ASP A 51 -5.87 -13.18 -3.05
N LEU A 52 -5.11 -13.05 -1.96
CA LEU A 52 -4.42 -14.17 -1.33
C LEU A 52 -5.39 -15.14 -0.65
N LEU A 53 -6.46 -14.63 -0.03
CA LEU A 53 -7.54 -15.45 0.52
C LEU A 53 -8.26 -16.23 -0.59
N ALA A 54 -8.57 -15.57 -1.71
CA ALA A 54 -9.18 -16.20 -2.87
C ALA A 54 -8.26 -17.30 -3.44
N PHE A 55 -6.97 -17.00 -3.60
CA PHE A 55 -5.98 -17.98 -4.05
C PHE A 55 -5.88 -19.18 -3.08
N ARG A 56 -5.87 -18.94 -1.77
CA ARG A 56 -5.85 -20.01 -0.77
C ARG A 56 -7.12 -20.84 -0.82
N GLN A 57 -8.29 -20.23 -1.01
CA GLN A 57 -9.56 -20.95 -1.12
C GLN A 57 -9.59 -21.86 -2.36
N GLU A 58 -9.01 -21.42 -3.47
CA GLU A 58 -8.96 -22.17 -4.73
C GLU A 58 -7.88 -23.27 -4.72
N HIS A 59 -6.69 -22.98 -4.20
CA HIS A 59 -5.52 -23.87 -4.29
C HIS A 59 -5.17 -24.61 -2.99
N GLY A 60 -5.77 -24.22 -1.86
CA GLY A 60 -5.49 -24.78 -0.53
C GLY A 60 -4.16 -24.33 0.09
N HIS A 61 -3.36 -23.50 -0.60
CA HIS A 61 -2.06 -23.04 -0.13
C HIS A 61 -1.80 -21.58 -0.50
N CYS A 62 -0.85 -20.93 0.19
CA CYS A 62 -0.47 -19.53 -0.05
C CYS A 62 0.78 -19.37 -0.94
N SER A 63 1.25 -20.43 -1.60
CA SER A 63 2.38 -20.39 -2.54
C SER A 63 1.93 -19.88 -3.91
N VAL A 64 1.88 -18.56 -4.06
CA VAL A 64 1.46 -17.91 -5.32
C VAL A 64 2.63 -17.96 -6.33
N PRO A 65 2.44 -18.51 -7.54
CA PRO A 65 3.47 -18.52 -8.57
C PRO A 65 3.73 -17.11 -9.12
N LEU A 66 4.98 -16.83 -9.51
CA LEU A 66 5.43 -15.54 -10.07
C LEU A 66 4.67 -15.07 -11.33
N GLY A 67 3.93 -15.97 -11.99
CA GLY A 67 3.14 -15.70 -13.19
C GLY A 67 1.63 -15.84 -12.98
N TRP A 68 1.11 -15.65 -11.77
CA TRP A 68 -0.33 -15.73 -11.54
C TRP A 68 -1.08 -14.62 -12.29
N HIS A 69 -1.89 -15.01 -13.27
CA HIS A 69 -2.52 -14.10 -14.22
C HIS A 69 -3.54 -13.14 -13.57
N SER A 70 -4.21 -13.56 -12.49
CA SER A 70 -5.20 -12.72 -11.81
C SER A 70 -4.56 -11.54 -11.09
N ASN A 71 -3.41 -11.76 -10.45
CA ASN A 71 -2.63 -10.68 -9.85
C ASN A 71 -1.12 -10.99 -9.90
N PRO A 72 -0.41 -10.52 -10.94
CA PRO A 72 1.04 -10.76 -11.08
C PRO A 72 1.87 -10.06 -10.00
N SER A 73 1.30 -9.05 -9.33
CA SER A 73 1.97 -8.31 -8.25
C SER A 73 1.88 -9.03 -6.90
N LEU A 74 0.94 -9.97 -6.72
CA LEU A 74 0.73 -10.68 -5.45
C LEU A 74 1.98 -11.45 -4.95
N PRO A 75 2.69 -12.26 -5.76
CA PRO A 75 3.89 -12.96 -5.29
C PRO A 75 5.02 -12.01 -4.88
N ILE A 76 5.12 -10.86 -5.56
CA ILE A 76 6.10 -9.82 -5.23
C ILE A 76 5.72 -9.14 -3.91
N TRP A 77 4.44 -8.82 -3.73
CA TRP A 77 3.90 -8.26 -2.49
C TRP A 77 4.14 -9.21 -1.31
N LEU A 78 3.85 -10.51 -1.47
CA LEU A 78 4.06 -11.53 -0.44
C LEU A 78 5.51 -11.55 0.04
N ARG A 79 6.46 -11.54 -0.91
CA ARG A 79 7.90 -11.50 -0.59
C ARG A 79 8.28 -10.24 0.18
N GLN A 80 7.72 -9.09 -0.17
CA GLN A 80 7.95 -7.84 0.57
C GLN A 80 7.38 -7.92 1.99
N GLN A 81 6.20 -8.49 2.19
CA GLN A 81 5.62 -8.66 3.52
C GLN A 81 6.47 -9.57 4.41
N LEU A 82 6.96 -10.70 3.86
CA LEU A 82 7.87 -11.60 4.60
C LEU A 82 9.17 -10.92 5.01
N VAL A 83 9.76 -10.09 4.13
CA VAL A 83 10.96 -9.31 4.46
C VAL A 83 10.66 -8.28 5.56
N ARG A 84 9.54 -7.55 5.46
CA ARG A 84 9.11 -6.57 6.47
C ARG A 84 8.79 -7.21 7.82
N MET A 85 8.22 -8.41 7.80
CA MET A 85 7.92 -9.20 8.99
C MET A 85 9.22 -9.59 9.70
N LYS A 86 10.21 -10.13 8.97
CA LYS A 86 11.55 -10.45 9.51
C LYS A 86 12.31 -9.22 10.00
N ALA A 87 12.13 -8.08 9.34
CA ALA A 87 12.73 -6.80 9.75
C ALA A 87 12.00 -6.14 10.95
N GLY A 88 10.86 -6.67 11.40
CA GLY A 88 10.05 -6.09 12.47
C GLY A 88 9.34 -4.78 12.09
N SER A 89 9.37 -4.38 10.81
CA SER A 89 8.74 -3.14 10.32
C SER A 89 7.29 -3.32 9.87
N LEU A 90 6.78 -4.56 9.89
CA LEU A 90 5.38 -4.86 9.58
C LEU A 90 4.49 -4.60 10.81
N PRO A 91 3.38 -3.83 10.67
CA PRO A 91 2.39 -3.66 11.71
C PRO A 91 1.90 -5.00 12.28
N GLN A 92 1.61 -5.02 13.57
CA GLN A 92 1.23 -6.26 14.27
C GLN A 92 -0.05 -6.86 13.68
N GLU A 93 -1.06 -6.05 13.38
CA GLU A 93 -2.33 -6.51 12.80
C GLU A 93 -2.14 -7.23 11.45
N GLN A 94 -1.37 -6.62 10.54
CA GLN A 94 -1.04 -7.22 9.25
C GLN A 94 -0.24 -8.53 9.40
N ARG A 95 0.60 -8.62 10.43
CA ARG A 95 1.35 -9.84 10.75
C ARG A 95 0.43 -10.95 11.22
N GLU A 96 -0.51 -10.65 12.12
CA GLU A 96 -1.48 -11.61 12.65
C GLU A 96 -2.35 -12.17 11.52
N GLN A 97 -2.82 -11.32 10.61
CA GLN A 97 -3.57 -11.73 9.42
C GLN A 97 -2.77 -12.68 8.52
N LEU A 98 -1.49 -12.40 8.27
CA LEU A 98 -0.63 -13.29 7.47
C LEU A 98 -0.36 -14.64 8.18
N VAL A 99 -0.23 -14.63 9.50
CA VAL A 99 -0.04 -15.85 10.30
C VAL A 99 -1.31 -16.70 10.32
N GLU A 100 -2.49 -16.08 10.44
CA GLU A 100 -3.79 -16.76 10.39
C GLU A 100 -3.99 -17.53 9.07
N ILE A 101 -3.50 -16.97 7.96
CA ILE A 101 -3.57 -17.64 6.67
C ILE A 101 -2.52 -18.74 6.46
N GLY A 102 -1.67 -18.98 7.47
CA GLY A 102 -0.67 -20.03 7.46
C GLY A 102 0.67 -19.65 6.82
N LEU A 103 0.93 -18.35 6.59
CA LEU A 103 2.27 -17.89 6.23
C LEU A 103 3.10 -17.78 7.50
N LEU A 104 3.78 -18.88 7.84
CA LEU A 104 4.69 -18.91 8.96
C LEU A 104 5.90 -18.02 8.68
N ASP A 105 6.23 -17.14 9.64
CA ASP A 105 7.58 -16.59 9.78
C ASP A 105 8.51 -17.79 9.90
N GLY A 106 9.29 -18.05 8.85
CA GLY A 106 10.18 -19.21 8.80
C GLY A 106 11.10 -19.24 10.02
N ARG A 107 10.74 -20.10 10.99
CA ARG A 107 11.58 -20.58 12.08
C ARG A 107 12.08 -21.97 11.74
#